data_AF-A0A7X3WMJ9-F1
#
_entry.id   AF-A0A7X3WMJ9-F1
#
_cell.length_a   1.000
_cell.length_b   1.000
_cell.length_c   1.000
_cell.angle_alpha   90.00
_cell.angle_beta   90.00
_cell.angle_gamma   90.00
#
_symmetry.space_group_name_H-M   'P 1'
#
loop_
_entity.id
_entity.type
_entity.pdbx_description
1 polymer ?
#
loop_
_entity_poly.entity_id
_entity_poly.type
_entity_poly.pdbx_seq_one_letter_code
_entity_poly.pdbx_strand_id
1 'polypeptide(L)'
;DDLEPVAHIDFTLPLCRELREIVLRASADIGLDLLDGATYGVTQGPRLETAAEVKRMANDGCDIVGMTAMPEASLASELGLCYTTCAFCVNWAAGYADSREKIDMAEVQKTVEQGILAVRQLLTASARHFNS
;
A
#
# COMPACT_ATOMS: atom_id res chain seq x y z
N ASP A 1 4.09 -37.94 14.19
CA ASP A 1 4.74 -36.73 13.66
C ASP A 1 4.62 -36.67 12.15
N ASP A 2 3.42 -36.36 11.68
CA ASP A 2 3.19 -35.93 10.29
C ASP A 2 3.30 -34.41 10.27
N LEU A 3 4.54 -33.91 10.36
CA LEU A 3 4.78 -32.50 10.04
C LEU A 3 4.88 -32.41 8.52
N GLU A 4 3.90 -31.76 7.90
CA GLU A 4 3.99 -31.41 6.48
C GLU A 4 5.32 -30.66 6.22
N PRO A 5 5.95 -30.86 5.05
CA PRO A 5 7.18 -30.17 4.70
C PRO A 5 6.99 -28.64 4.77
N VAL A 6 7.90 -27.95 5.46
CA VAL A 6 7.91 -26.48 5.48
C VAL A 6 8.17 -25.97 4.07
N ALA A 7 7.18 -25.31 3.47
CA ALA A 7 7.32 -24.64 2.19
C ALA A 7 7.86 -23.22 2.39
N HIS A 8 8.93 -22.87 1.68
CA HIS A 8 9.44 -21.51 1.62
C HIS A 8 8.98 -20.86 0.31
N ILE A 9 8.31 -19.71 0.40
CA ILE A 9 7.95 -18.89 -0.77
C ILE A 9 9.09 -17.96 -1.15
N ASP A 10 9.25 -17.69 -2.44
CA ASP A 10 10.04 -16.54 -2.90
C ASP A 10 9.20 -15.27 -2.73
N PHE A 11 9.75 -14.31 -2.00
CA PHE A 11 9.06 -13.05 -1.68
C PHE A 11 9.86 -11.82 -2.14
N THR A 12 10.77 -12.00 -3.11
CA THR A 12 11.64 -10.94 -3.63
C THR A 12 10.83 -9.80 -4.28
N LEU A 13 9.77 -10.16 -5.02
CA LEU A 13 8.83 -9.22 -5.64
C LEU A 13 7.40 -9.68 -5.29
N PRO A 14 6.86 -9.26 -4.13
CA PRO A 14 5.65 -9.86 -3.57
C PRO A 14 4.35 -9.40 -4.24
N LEU A 15 4.43 -8.39 -5.12
CA LEU A 15 3.27 -7.84 -5.81
C LEU A 15 3.24 -8.32 -7.26
N CYS A 16 2.06 -8.76 -7.68
CA CYS A 16 1.78 -9.30 -9.00
C CYS A 16 1.86 -8.20 -10.06
N ARG A 17 2.76 -8.40 -11.03
CA ARG A 17 3.05 -7.43 -12.10
C ARG A 17 1.83 -7.19 -12.98
N GLU A 18 1.10 -8.25 -13.30
CA GLU A 18 -0.09 -8.21 -14.17
C GLU A 18 -1.17 -7.32 -13.57
N LEU A 19 -1.44 -7.42 -12.26
CA LEU A 19 -2.41 -6.55 -11.60
C LEU A 19 -1.91 -5.11 -11.49
N ARG A 20 -0.62 -4.89 -11.28
CA ARG A 20 -0.03 -3.55 -11.33
C ARG A 20 -0.26 -2.91 -12.70
N GLU A 21 -0.02 -3.64 -13.79
CA GLU A 21 -0.27 -3.14 -15.15
C GLU A 21 -1.76 -2.86 -15.40
N ILE A 22 -2.67 -3.71 -14.90
CA ILE A 22 -4.12 -3.46 -14.95
C ILE A 22 -4.50 -2.15 -14.25
N VAL A 23 -3.96 -1.91 -13.05
CA VAL A 23 -4.23 -0.68 -12.28
C VAL A 23 -3.71 0.56 -13.03
N LEU A 24 -2.51 0.51 -13.59
CA LEU A 24 -1.92 1.63 -14.32
C LEU A 24 -2.72 1.97 -15.59
N ARG A 25 -3.21 0.96 -16.32
CA ARG A 25 -4.09 1.18 -17.48
C ARG A 25 -5.42 1.79 -17.05
N ALA A 26 -6.02 1.25 -15.98
CA ALA A 26 -7.27 1.75 -15.44
C ALA A 26 -7.16 3.21 -14.97
N SER A 27 -6.03 3.61 -14.38
CA SER A 27 -5.81 4.99 -13.96
C SER A 27 -5.69 5.94 -15.15
N ALA A 28 -5.00 5.52 -16.22
CA ALA A 28 -4.90 6.27 -17.46
C ALA A 28 -6.28 6.50 -18.11
N ASP A 29 -7.15 5.49 -18.13
CA ASP A 29 -8.50 5.59 -18.71
C ASP A 29 -9.39 6.62 -18.01
N ILE A 30 -9.23 6.78 -16.70
CA ILE A 30 -10.03 7.72 -15.90
C ILE A 30 -9.30 9.05 -15.65
N GLY A 31 -8.09 9.22 -16.19
CA GLY A 31 -7.26 10.41 -15.98
C GLY A 31 -6.83 10.63 -14.53
N LEU A 32 -6.61 9.54 -13.78
CA LEU A 32 -6.12 9.58 -12.41
C LEU A 32 -4.59 9.42 -12.39
N ASP A 33 -3.91 10.43 -11.87
CA ASP A 33 -2.46 10.38 -11.66
C ASP A 33 -2.12 9.36 -10.55
N LEU A 34 -1.20 8.44 -10.87
CA LEU A 34 -0.67 7.47 -9.92
C LEU A 34 0.86 7.46 -9.99
N LEU A 35 1.49 7.30 -8.82
CA LEU A 35 2.91 6.97 -8.75
C LEU A 35 3.09 5.48 -9.00
N ASP A 36 3.93 5.16 -9.98
CA ASP A 36 4.19 3.78 -10.37
C ASP A 36 5.30 3.15 -9.51
N GLY A 37 4.89 2.68 -8.33
CA GLY A 37 5.74 1.97 -7.38
C GLY A 37 6.20 2.83 -6.21
N ALA A 38 6.38 2.16 -5.07
CA ALA A 38 6.84 2.71 -3.80
C ALA A 38 7.25 1.54 -2.89
N THR A 39 8.20 1.77 -2.00
CA THR A 39 8.53 0.86 -0.90
C THR A 39 7.61 1.16 0.28
N TYR A 40 6.78 0.18 0.67
CA TYR A 40 5.85 0.30 1.79
C TYR A 40 6.48 -0.26 3.07
N GLY A 41 6.70 0.61 4.07
CA GLY A 41 7.08 0.21 5.41
C GLY A 41 5.86 -0.19 6.24
N VAL A 42 5.80 -1.43 6.70
CA VAL A 42 4.69 -1.90 7.55
C VAL A 42 5.08 -1.81 9.03
N THR A 43 4.25 -1.15 9.82
CA THR A 43 4.38 -1.01 11.27
C THR A 43 3.23 -1.72 11.99
N GLN A 44 3.40 -1.94 13.29
CA GLN A 44 2.33 -2.48 14.13
C GLN A 44 1.55 -1.34 14.79
N GLY A 45 0.26 -1.24 14.42
CA GLY A 45 -0.70 -0.31 15.01
C GLY A 45 -1.20 -0.73 16.41
N PRO A 46 -2.18 0.00 16.99
CA PRO A 46 -2.96 1.09 16.39
C PRO A 46 -2.32 2.49 16.57
N ARG A 47 -1.20 2.59 17.29
CA ARG A 47 -0.49 3.88 17.41
C ARG A 47 0.09 4.27 16.07
N LEU A 48 0.08 5.56 15.75
CA LEU A 48 0.92 6.07 14.67
C LEU A 48 2.41 6.01 15.08
N GLU A 49 3.26 6.11 14.09
CA GLU A 49 4.70 6.10 14.22
C GLU A 49 5.19 7.38 14.89
N THR A 50 6.27 7.27 15.65
CA THR A 50 7.03 8.43 16.10
C THR A 50 7.82 9.02 14.94
N ALA A 51 8.15 10.32 14.99
CA ALA A 51 9.00 10.95 13.98
C ALA A 51 10.38 10.27 13.83
N ALA A 52 10.91 9.68 14.90
CA ALA A 52 12.16 8.93 14.86
C ALA A 52 12.03 7.60 14.10
N GLU A 53 10.92 6.89 14.28
CA GLU A 53 10.61 5.66 13.53
C GLU A 53 10.42 5.95 12.04
N VAL A 54 9.63 6.96 11.70
CA VAL A 54 9.42 7.40 10.30
C VAL A 54 10.75 7.79 9.65
N LYS A 55 11.57 8.58 10.35
CA LYS A 55 12.90 8.98 9.84
C LYS A 55 13.79 7.77 9.58
N ARG A 56 13.78 6.78 10.48
CA ARG A 56 14.53 5.54 10.28
C ARG A 56 14.02 4.79 9.04
N MET A 57 12.72 4.59 8.91
CA MET A 57 12.14 3.87 7.76
C MET A 57 12.44 4.56 6.42
N ALA A 58 12.36 5.90 6.38
CA ALA A 58 12.75 6.67 5.20
C ALA A 58 14.24 6.48 4.86
N ASN A 59 15.13 6.46 5.86
CA ASN A 59 16.55 6.17 5.66
C ASN A 59 16.81 4.72 5.21
N ASP A 60 15.94 3.79 5.61
CA ASP A 60 15.98 2.38 5.17
C ASP A 60 15.38 2.21 3.75
N GLY A 61 14.88 3.28 3.13
CA GLY A 61 14.37 3.30 1.75
C GLY A 61 12.85 3.16 1.61
N CYS A 62 12.08 3.29 2.70
CA CYS A 62 10.62 3.30 2.62
C CYS A 62 10.12 4.66 2.09
N ASP A 63 9.20 4.63 1.12
CA ASP A 63 8.55 5.83 0.57
C ASP A 63 7.26 6.17 1.31
N ILE A 64 6.55 5.14 1.79
CA ILE A 64 5.28 5.26 2.52
C ILE A 64 5.27 4.32 3.72
N VAL A 65 4.45 4.64 4.72
CA VAL A 65 4.31 3.84 5.94
C VAL A 65 2.83 3.61 6.27
N GLY A 66 2.53 2.46 6.84
CA GLY A 66 1.24 2.17 7.45
C GLY A 66 1.21 0.78 8.06
N MET A 67 0.01 0.26 8.34
CA MET A 67 -0.17 -0.87 9.26
C MET A 67 -0.74 -2.14 8.61
N THR A 68 -0.89 -2.14 7.29
CA THR A 68 -1.52 -3.22 6.51
C THR A 68 -0.57 -3.75 5.44
N ALA A 69 -1.03 -4.67 4.60
CA ALA A 69 -0.30 -5.34 3.52
C ALA A 69 0.69 -6.42 3.98
N MET A 70 1.11 -6.42 5.25
CA MET A 70 1.66 -7.61 5.90
C MET A 70 0.79 -7.99 7.11
N PRO A 71 0.34 -9.25 7.21
CA PRO A 71 0.81 -10.42 6.46
C PRO A 71 0.05 -10.72 5.14
N GLU A 72 -0.83 -9.85 4.66
CA GLU A 72 -1.72 -10.16 3.53
C GLU A 72 -0.98 -10.53 2.25
N ALA A 73 0.11 -9.83 1.92
CA ALA A 73 0.91 -10.12 0.74
C ALA A 73 1.61 -11.49 0.83
N SER A 74 2.14 -11.88 1.99
CA SER A 74 2.76 -13.19 2.17
C SER A 74 1.73 -14.31 2.11
N LEU A 75 0.58 -14.13 2.77
CA LEU A 75 -0.52 -15.11 2.73
C LEU A 75 -1.06 -15.29 1.31
N ALA A 76 -1.18 -14.21 0.52
CA ALA A 76 -1.57 -14.33 -0.87
C ALA A 76 -0.54 -15.12 -1.69
N SER A 77 0.75 -14.87 -1.48
CA SER A 77 1.82 -15.61 -2.14
C SER A 77 1.86 -17.09 -1.74
N GLU A 78 1.62 -17.42 -0.46
CA GLU A 78 1.51 -18.79 0.04
C GLU A 78 0.35 -19.55 -0.63
N LEU A 79 -0.75 -18.85 -0.92
CA LEU A 79 -1.92 -19.39 -1.61
C LEU A 79 -1.80 -19.36 -3.15
N GLY A 80 -0.70 -18.85 -3.71
CA GLY A 80 -0.54 -18.67 -5.16
C GLY A 80 -1.50 -17.65 -5.77
N LEU A 81 -2.03 -16.73 -4.96
CA LEU A 81 -2.94 -15.67 -5.39
C LEU A 81 -2.13 -14.47 -5.88
N CYS A 82 -2.48 -14.00 -7.07
CA CYS A 82 -1.97 -12.75 -7.61
C CYS A 82 -2.52 -11.57 -6.78
N TYR A 83 -1.63 -10.81 -6.15
CA TYR A 83 -1.96 -9.74 -5.20
C TYR A 83 -1.22 -8.45 -5.57
N THR A 84 -1.89 -7.30 -5.46
CA THR A 84 -1.26 -5.98 -5.59
C THR A 84 -1.88 -4.99 -4.62
N THR A 85 -1.24 -3.84 -4.41
CA THR A 85 -1.72 -2.79 -3.51
C THR A 85 -1.77 -1.46 -4.22
N CYS A 86 -2.85 -0.72 -4.00
CA CYS A 86 -2.95 0.72 -4.32
C CYS A 86 -3.02 1.47 -2.99
N ALA A 87 -1.90 2.08 -2.59
CA ALA A 87 -1.86 2.89 -1.39
C ALA A 87 -2.19 4.35 -1.74
N PHE A 88 -2.90 5.03 -0.85
CA PHE A 88 -3.12 6.48 -0.94
C PHE A 88 -2.65 7.13 0.36
N CYS A 89 -1.83 8.17 0.24
CA CYS A 89 -1.27 8.87 1.39
C CYS A 89 -2.31 9.81 2.00
N VAL A 90 -2.57 9.66 3.30
CA VAL A 90 -3.58 10.47 4.03
C VAL A 90 -2.97 11.54 4.92
N ASN A 91 -1.65 11.52 5.07
CA ASN A 91 -0.83 12.53 5.74
C ASN A 91 0.64 12.34 5.30
N TRP A 92 1.52 13.21 5.79
CA TRP A 92 2.95 13.21 5.45
C TRP A 92 3.82 12.28 6.30
N ALA A 93 3.22 11.54 7.24
CA ALA A 93 3.87 10.84 8.35
C ALA A 93 4.53 11.77 9.38
N ALA A 94 4.68 11.28 10.61
CA ALA A 94 5.16 12.08 11.73
C ALA A 94 6.56 12.66 11.45
N GLY A 95 6.74 13.96 11.70
CA GLY A 95 8.03 14.65 11.54
C GLY A 95 8.31 15.20 10.14
N TYR A 96 7.42 15.01 9.17
CA TYR A 96 7.56 15.48 7.79
C TYR A 96 6.53 16.55 7.42
N ALA A 97 6.95 17.52 6.60
CA ALA A 97 6.11 18.60 6.04
C ALA A 97 5.08 19.16 7.05
N ASP A 98 3.78 19.09 6.73
CA ASP A 98 2.71 19.62 7.56
C ASP A 98 2.48 18.82 8.85
N SER A 99 3.07 17.63 8.95
CA SER A 99 3.04 16.74 10.13
C SER A 99 4.32 16.84 10.99
N ARG A 100 5.07 17.94 10.89
CA ARG A 100 6.36 18.12 11.60
C ARG A 100 6.23 18.09 13.12
N GLU A 101 5.16 18.66 13.67
CA GLU A 101 4.92 18.70 15.13
C GLU A 101 3.87 17.69 15.60
N LYS A 102 2.80 17.49 14.81
CA LYS A 102 1.74 16.53 15.08
C LYS A 102 1.04 16.13 13.78
N ILE A 103 0.43 14.95 13.77
CA ILE A 103 -0.53 14.55 12.73
C ILE A 103 -1.92 15.04 13.17
N ASP A 104 -2.59 15.80 12.30
CA ASP A 104 -3.96 16.23 12.55
C ASP A 104 -4.96 15.17 12.06
N MET A 105 -5.61 14.49 13.01
CA MET A 105 -6.55 13.41 12.69
C MET A 105 -7.81 13.91 11.95
N ALA A 106 -8.18 15.18 12.11
CA ALA A 106 -9.31 15.74 11.36
C ALA A 106 -8.96 15.92 9.88
N GLU A 107 -7.71 16.33 9.57
CA GLU A 107 -7.22 16.42 8.20
C GLU A 107 -7.04 15.04 7.55
N VAL A 108 -6.55 14.06 8.32
CA VAL A 108 -6.48 12.66 7.88
C VAL A 108 -7.86 12.17 7.48
N GLN A 109 -8.87 12.32 8.35
CA GLN A 109 -10.22 11.87 8.09
C GLN A 109 -10.82 12.53 6.84
N LYS A 110 -10.63 13.84 6.69
CA LYS A 110 -11.06 14.59 5.50
C LYS A 110 -10.38 14.07 4.23
N THR A 111 -9.09 13.79 4.28
CA THR A 111 -8.33 13.26 3.13
C THR A 111 -8.81 11.86 2.75
N VAL A 112 -9.13 11.01 3.75
CA VAL A 112 -9.74 9.69 3.52
C VAL A 112 -11.07 9.79 2.80
N GLU A 113 -11.97 10.66 3.28
CA GLU A 113 -13.30 10.85 2.69
C GLU A 113 -13.23 11.34 1.23
N GLN A 114 -12.26 12.18 0.91
CA GLN A 114 -12.04 12.66 -0.46
C GLN A 114 -11.38 11.59 -1.34
N GLY A 115 -10.40 10.86 -0.80
CA GLY A 115 -9.60 9.88 -1.54
C GLY A 115 -10.36 8.58 -1.87
N ILE A 116 -11.30 8.15 -1.01
CA ILE A 116 -12.00 6.87 -1.20
C ILE A 116 -12.81 6.81 -2.50
N LEU A 117 -13.28 7.95 -3.00
CA LEU A 117 -13.99 8.02 -4.27
C LEU A 117 -13.06 7.69 -5.45
N ALA A 118 -11.85 8.26 -5.45
CA ALA A 118 -10.84 7.98 -6.47
C ALA A 118 -10.42 6.51 -6.45
N VAL A 119 -10.21 5.93 -5.26
CA VAL A 119 -9.90 4.50 -5.11
C VAL A 119 -11.03 3.62 -5.65
N ARG A 120 -12.29 3.94 -5.35
CA ARG A 120 -13.45 3.18 -5.88
C ARG A 120 -13.54 3.26 -7.40
N GLN A 121 -13.32 4.44 -7.98
CA GLN A 121 -13.31 4.63 -9.42
C GLN A 121 -12.19 3.82 -10.08
N LEU A 122 -10.99 3.86 -9.50
CA LEU A 122 -9.84 3.08 -9.95
C LEU A 122 -10.13 1.58 -9.91
N LEU A 123 -10.62 1.04 -8.79
CA LEU A 123 -10.96 -0.39 -8.68
C LEU A 123 -12.03 -0.82 -9.68
N THR A 124 -13.04 0.03 -9.90
CA THR A 124 -14.10 -0.24 -10.89
C THR A 124 -13.55 -0.25 -12.31
N ALA A 125 -12.63 0.65 -12.63
CA ALA A 125 -11.96 0.69 -13.92
C ALA A 125 -11.03 -0.53 -14.10
N SER A 126 -10.26 -0.90 -13.07
CA SER A 126 -9.39 -2.09 -13.08
C SER A 126 -10.13 -3.38 -13.35
N ALA A 127 -11.35 -3.55 -12.80
CA ALA A 127 -12.17 -4.72 -13.04
C ALA A 127 -12.52 -4.94 -14.53
N ARG A 128 -12.54 -3.88 -15.35
CA ARG A 128 -12.81 -3.97 -16.79
C ARG A 128 -11.64 -4.58 -17.57
N HIS A 129 -10.43 -4.47 -17.03
CA HIS A 129 -9.19 -4.98 -17.65
C HIS A 129 -8.79 -6.37 -17.14
N PHE A 130 -9.53 -6.93 -16.18
CA PHE A 130 -9.17 -8.23 -15.57
C PHE A 130 -9.44 -9.43 -16.50
N ASN A 131 -10.31 -9.27 -17.51
CA ASN A 131 -10.72 -10.32 -18.46
C ASN A 131 -10.37 -9.98 -19.92
N SER A 132 -9.61 -8.91 -20.15
CA SER A 132 -9.19 -8.45 -21.49
C SER A 132 -7.79 -8.94 -21.84
#